data_AF-A0A6C0DDE5-F1
#
_entry.id   AF-A0A6C0DDE5-F1
#
_cell.length_a   1.000
_cell.length_b   1.000
_cell.length_c   1.000
_cell.angle_alpha   90.00
_cell.angle_beta   90.00
_cell.angle_gamma   90.00
#
_symmetry.space_group_name_H-M   'P 1'
#
loop_
_entity.id
_entity.type
_entity.pdbx_description
1 polymer ?
#
loop_
_entity_poly.entity_id
_entity_poly.type
_entity_poly.pdbx_seq_one_letter_code
_entity_poly.pdbx_strand_id
1 'polypeptide(L)'
;MKKNVALMIYGEFRSYKNNLLNNIHILDSFLNSSNTNVYVFLLTDKKKEGNYSTDNENEIIGIFKQFYYHIGFIKYIEDCLICDDEDLVHKKFMNNVKHNKGLDNEFIPRLIYRKSLLNKLKNHHIAENNIHIDLNVYCRLFDMNISFNKHPLMIENEINQIYNNPNIIFGSSDTFFIGTNETIDYLFELSELYKNGKIYHDDIWDDMNFFIFYFNYDSCLALMRHTYCPEVQYMAHIFYSNYRFQHIRFDYNNPNSEYNLHMFFHIKLDPDRFGPFNV
;
A
#
# COMPACT_ATOMS: atom_id res chain seq x y z
N MET A 1 21.00 -17.99 -5.06
CA MET A 1 21.20 -16.57 -4.68
C MET A 1 20.05 -16.20 -3.77
N LYS A 2 20.29 -15.49 -2.66
CA LYS A 2 19.21 -15.02 -1.80
C LYS A 2 18.40 -13.95 -2.52
N LYS A 3 17.08 -14.00 -2.41
CA LYS A 3 16.18 -12.95 -2.91
C LYS A 3 16.19 -11.78 -1.91
N ASN A 4 16.05 -10.56 -2.39
CA ASN A 4 15.95 -9.36 -1.59
C ASN A 4 14.56 -8.74 -1.76
N VAL A 5 13.86 -8.56 -0.65
CA VAL A 5 12.51 -7.99 -0.62
C VAL A 5 12.56 -6.63 0.06
N ALA A 6 11.96 -5.61 -0.55
CA ALA A 6 11.71 -4.33 0.11
C ALA A 6 10.31 -4.33 0.75
N LEU A 7 10.25 -4.25 2.08
CA LEU A 7 9.02 -4.01 2.84
C LEU A 7 8.88 -2.50 3.08
N MET A 8 7.96 -1.88 2.35
CA MET A 8 7.64 -0.46 2.39
C MET A 8 6.44 -0.22 3.29
N ILE A 9 6.63 0.59 4.33
CA ILE A 9 5.61 0.90 5.33
C ILE A 9 5.40 2.41 5.38
N TYR A 10 4.17 2.83 5.11
CA TYR A 10 3.70 4.17 5.42
C TYR A 10 2.55 4.10 6.42
N GLY A 11 2.64 4.89 7.47
CA GLY A 11 1.60 5.03 8.48
C GLY A 11 2.16 5.51 9.80
N GLU A 12 1.30 6.14 10.59
CA GLU A 12 1.60 6.50 11.97
C GLU A 12 1.71 5.24 12.83
N PHE A 13 2.37 5.31 14.00
CA PHE A 13 2.51 4.18 14.94
C PHE A 13 1.20 3.85 15.67
N ARG A 14 0.05 4.14 15.07
CA ARG A 14 -1.26 3.80 15.60
C ARG A 14 -1.37 2.29 15.69
N SER A 15 -1.84 1.78 16.83
CA SER A 15 -2.08 0.35 17.05
C SER A 15 -0.95 -0.64 16.75
N TYR A 16 0.32 -0.19 16.58
CA TYR A 16 1.41 -1.12 16.24
C TYR A 16 1.54 -2.23 17.28
N LYS A 17 1.28 -1.93 18.56
CA LYS A 17 1.33 -2.89 19.67
C LYS A 17 0.35 -4.07 19.47
N ASN A 18 -0.78 -3.82 18.83
CA ASN A 18 -1.80 -4.85 18.58
C ASN A 18 -1.53 -5.61 17.27
N ASN A 19 -1.06 -4.88 16.26
CA ASN A 19 -1.14 -5.36 14.87
C ASN A 19 0.21 -5.77 14.31
N LEU A 20 1.29 -5.08 14.66
CA LEU A 20 2.57 -5.19 13.95
C LEU A 20 3.16 -6.61 14.02
N LEU A 21 3.26 -7.16 15.22
CA LEU A 21 3.84 -8.49 15.43
C LEU A 21 3.04 -9.56 14.68
N ASN A 22 1.71 -9.51 14.79
CA ASN A 22 0.82 -10.43 14.09
C ASN A 22 0.96 -10.29 12.56
N ASN A 23 0.94 -9.07 12.04
CA ASN A 23 1.07 -8.83 10.62
C ASN A 23 2.44 -9.29 10.10
N ILE A 24 3.53 -9.06 10.84
CA ILE A 24 4.85 -9.57 10.45
C ILE A 24 4.87 -11.08 10.44
N HIS A 25 4.27 -11.77 11.43
CA HIS A 25 4.16 -13.24 11.38
C HIS A 25 3.46 -13.74 10.10
N ILE A 26 2.40 -13.05 9.66
CA ILE A 26 1.70 -13.38 8.42
C ILE A 26 2.57 -13.10 7.19
N LEU A 27 3.25 -11.95 7.16
CA LEU A 27 4.15 -11.60 6.05
C LEU A 27 5.35 -12.54 5.97
N ASP A 28 5.98 -12.82 7.10
CA ASP A 28 7.18 -13.65 7.21
C ASP A 28 6.97 -15.05 6.63
N SER A 29 5.75 -15.59 6.72
CA SER A 29 5.43 -16.92 6.17
C SER A 29 5.60 -17.03 4.65
N PHE A 30 5.65 -15.93 3.92
CA PHE A 30 5.85 -15.92 2.46
C PHE A 30 6.96 -14.96 2.01
N LEU A 31 7.41 -14.05 2.88
CA LEU A 31 8.57 -13.20 2.63
C LEU A 31 9.88 -13.86 3.08
N ASN A 32 9.85 -14.74 4.07
CA ASN A 32 11.04 -15.32 4.69
C ASN A 32 11.10 -16.84 4.51
N SER A 33 11.08 -17.28 3.25
CA SER A 33 11.67 -18.57 2.94
C SER A 33 13.16 -18.52 3.26
N SER A 34 13.79 -19.66 3.55
CA SER A 34 15.19 -19.80 4.03
C SER A 34 16.28 -19.11 3.19
N ASN A 35 15.90 -18.49 2.07
CA ASN A 35 16.76 -17.86 1.08
C ASN A 35 16.28 -16.43 0.71
N THR A 36 15.68 -15.68 1.64
CA THR A 36 15.29 -14.27 1.42
C THR A 36 15.91 -13.33 2.45
N ASN A 37 16.26 -12.11 2.04
CA ASN A 37 16.59 -10.99 2.92
C ASN A 37 15.48 -9.94 2.80
N VAL A 38 14.94 -9.49 3.94
CA VAL A 38 13.90 -8.46 3.96
C VAL A 38 14.50 -7.14 4.42
N TYR A 39 14.32 -6.08 3.63
CA TYR A 39 14.74 -4.71 3.92
C TYR A 39 13.51 -3.85 4.22
N VAL A 40 13.46 -3.28 5.42
CA VAL A 40 12.34 -2.45 5.88
C VAL A 40 12.64 -0.98 5.60
N PHE A 41 11.71 -0.31 4.93
CA PHE A 41 11.73 1.11 4.63
C PHE A 41 10.48 1.74 5.19
N LEU A 42 10.65 2.62 6.18
CA LEU A 42 9.52 3.17 6.91
C LEU A 42 9.47 4.69 6.79
N LEU A 43 8.30 5.21 6.41
CA LEU A 43 7.98 6.63 6.42
C LEU A 43 6.79 6.88 7.35
N THR A 44 6.98 7.73 8.34
CA THR A 44 5.97 8.04 9.39
C THR A 44 5.98 9.53 9.75
N ASP A 45 5.11 9.93 10.66
CA ASP A 45 5.01 11.30 11.19
C ASP A 45 5.51 11.34 12.65
N LYS A 46 6.14 12.43 13.08
CA LYS A 46 6.56 12.68 14.48
C LYS A 46 5.40 13.17 15.35
N LYS A 47 4.22 12.60 15.15
CA LYS A 47 2.98 13.04 15.81
C LYS A 47 2.70 12.22 17.06
N LYS A 48 2.51 12.90 18.20
CA LYS A 48 2.07 12.25 19.45
C LYS A 48 0.73 11.54 19.31
N GLU A 49 -0.22 12.14 18.59
CA GLU A 49 -1.52 11.53 18.26
C GLU A 49 -1.37 10.25 17.42
N GLY A 50 -0.31 10.17 16.62
CA GLY A 50 0.11 8.97 15.90
C GLY A 50 0.92 7.98 16.73
N ASN A 51 0.95 8.17 18.06
CA ASN A 51 1.70 7.38 19.01
C ASN A 51 3.22 7.36 18.74
N TYR A 52 3.76 8.43 18.15
CA TYR A 52 5.21 8.58 18.01
C TYR A 52 5.86 8.87 19.37
N SER A 53 6.84 8.03 19.72
CA SER A 53 7.84 8.27 20.75
C SER A 53 9.10 7.47 20.38
N THR A 54 10.26 7.88 20.87
CA THR A 54 11.51 7.14 20.68
C THR A 54 11.44 5.73 21.28
N ASP A 55 10.71 5.56 22.38
CA ASP A 55 10.47 4.23 22.98
C ASP A 55 9.66 3.34 22.05
N ASN A 56 8.56 3.85 21.49
CA ASN A 56 7.72 3.10 20.57
C ASN A 56 8.47 2.76 19.26
N GLU A 57 9.28 3.69 18.74
CA GLU A 57 10.16 3.43 17.60
C GLU A 57 11.16 2.30 17.90
N ASN A 58 11.81 2.34 19.06
CA ASN A 58 12.74 1.30 19.50
C ASN A 58 12.04 -0.07 19.65
N GLU A 59 10.80 -0.09 20.17
CA GLU A 59 9.98 -1.30 20.22
C GLU A 59 9.69 -1.85 18.81
N ILE A 60 9.28 -0.99 17.87
CA ILE A 60 9.01 -1.36 16.46
C ILE A 60 10.28 -1.93 15.80
N ILE A 61 11.43 -1.27 15.96
CA ILE A 61 12.73 -1.76 15.49
C ILE A 61 13.04 -3.12 16.12
N GLY A 62 12.79 -3.26 17.42
CA GLY A 62 12.97 -4.52 18.16
C GLY A 62 12.15 -5.65 17.55
N ILE A 63 10.88 -5.40 17.20
CA ILE A 63 10.02 -6.39 16.56
C ILE A 63 10.60 -6.81 15.21
N PHE A 64 10.95 -5.88 14.31
CA PHE A 64 11.54 -6.25 13.00
C PHE A 64 12.83 -7.06 13.14
N LYS A 65 13.69 -6.71 14.11
CA LYS A 65 14.94 -7.45 14.38
C LYS A 65 14.70 -8.88 14.86
N GLN A 66 13.60 -9.17 15.55
CA GLN A 66 13.24 -10.55 15.95
C GLN A 66 13.05 -11.48 14.74
N PHE A 67 12.66 -10.91 13.59
CA PHE A 67 12.49 -11.64 12.32
C PHE A 67 13.72 -11.54 11.41
N TYR A 68 14.85 -11.04 11.92
CA TYR A 68 16.09 -10.83 11.16
C TYR A 68 15.92 -9.86 9.97
N TYR A 69 14.97 -8.93 10.03
CA TYR A 69 14.79 -7.94 8.97
C TYR A 69 15.84 -6.83 9.09
N HIS A 70 16.34 -6.39 7.94
CA HIS A 70 17.29 -5.30 7.83
C HIS A 70 16.54 -3.98 7.77
N ILE A 71 16.77 -3.07 8.71
CA ILE A 71 16.19 -1.73 8.64
C ILE A 71 17.03 -0.89 7.68
N GLY A 72 16.47 -0.55 6.52
CA GLY A 72 17.10 0.38 5.56
C GLY A 72 17.02 1.82 6.06
N PHE A 73 15.80 2.27 6.38
CA PHE A 73 15.62 3.52 7.12
C PHE A 73 14.28 3.57 7.87
N ILE A 74 14.25 4.45 8.87
CA ILE A 74 13.04 5.06 9.41
C ILE A 74 13.18 6.56 9.17
N LYS A 75 12.28 7.14 8.38
CA LYS A 75 12.25 8.56 8.03
C LYS A 75 10.93 9.18 8.44
N TYR A 76 10.98 10.50 8.61
CA TYR A 76 9.86 11.30 9.06
C TYR A 76 9.42 12.26 7.99
N ILE A 77 8.12 12.41 7.78
CA ILE A 77 7.55 13.36 6.83
C ILE A 77 8.06 14.77 7.12
N GLU A 78 8.13 15.16 8.40
CA GLU A 78 8.57 16.47 8.84
C GLU A 78 10.04 16.77 8.52
N ASP A 79 10.87 15.73 8.38
CA ASP A 79 12.30 15.87 8.06
C ASP A 79 12.58 15.81 6.55
N CYS A 80 11.58 15.46 5.74
CA CYS A 80 11.74 15.44 4.29
C CYS A 80 11.62 16.87 3.74
N LEU A 81 12.64 17.32 3.01
CA LEU A 81 12.76 18.67 2.39
C LEU A 81 11.69 18.98 1.31
N ILE A 82 10.53 18.33 1.33
CA ILE A 82 9.57 18.30 0.22
C ILE A 82 8.13 18.60 0.69
N CYS A 83 8.00 19.57 1.62
CA CYS A 83 6.69 20.08 2.04
C CYS A 83 5.92 20.74 0.87
N ASP A 84 6.64 21.45 -0.01
CA ASP A 84 6.04 22.19 -1.13
C ASP A 84 5.41 21.29 -2.20
N ASP A 85 5.98 20.11 -2.47
CA ASP A 85 5.40 19.19 -3.46
C ASP A 85 4.14 18.50 -2.94
N GLU A 86 4.07 18.17 -1.64
CA GLU A 86 2.84 17.61 -1.05
C GLU A 86 1.67 18.59 -1.21
N ASP A 87 1.91 19.85 -0.84
CA ASP A 87 0.92 20.92 -0.96
C ASP A 87 0.56 21.21 -2.42
N LEU A 88 1.53 21.14 -3.34
CA LEU A 88 1.29 21.30 -4.77
C LEU A 88 0.44 20.15 -5.32
N VAL A 89 0.74 18.90 -4.98
CA VAL A 89 -0.05 17.71 -5.37
C VAL A 89 -1.46 17.84 -4.84
N HIS A 90 -1.63 18.16 -3.56
CA HIS A 90 -2.93 18.38 -2.93
C HIS A 90 -3.71 19.48 -3.66
N LYS A 91 -3.10 20.66 -3.85
CA LYS A 91 -3.73 21.79 -4.54
C LYS A 91 -4.14 21.43 -5.97
N LYS A 92 -3.26 20.77 -6.73
CA LYS A 92 -3.54 20.38 -8.12
C LYS A 92 -4.65 19.34 -8.19
N PHE A 93 -4.66 18.36 -7.31
CA PHE A 93 -5.74 17.38 -7.22
C PHE A 93 -7.08 18.07 -6.92
N MET A 94 -7.15 18.86 -5.84
CA MET A 94 -8.39 19.53 -5.43
C MET A 94 -8.90 20.54 -6.47
N ASN A 95 -8.01 21.22 -7.19
CA ASN A 95 -8.41 22.15 -8.27
C ASN A 95 -8.96 21.46 -9.52
N ASN A 96 -8.69 20.16 -9.73
CA ASN A 96 -9.14 19.43 -10.92
C ASN A 96 -10.35 18.54 -10.63
N VAL A 97 -10.62 18.22 -9.37
CA VAL A 97 -11.83 17.50 -8.96
C VAL A 97 -13.10 18.21 -9.44
N LYS A 98 -14.02 17.44 -10.02
CA LYS A 98 -15.31 17.95 -10.54
C LYS A 98 -16.46 17.86 -9.51
N HIS A 99 -16.33 16.99 -8.51
CA HIS A 99 -17.33 16.77 -7.47
C HIS A 99 -16.75 15.97 -6.28
N ASN A 100 -17.48 15.83 -5.18
CA ASN A 100 -16.93 15.22 -3.95
C ASN A 100 -17.16 13.71 -3.78
N LYS A 101 -17.70 12.97 -4.77
CA LYS A 101 -17.90 11.52 -4.63
C LYS A 101 -16.56 10.80 -4.42
N GLY A 102 -16.41 10.11 -3.29
CA GLY A 102 -15.16 9.45 -2.89
C GLY A 102 -14.13 10.39 -2.23
N LEU A 103 -14.49 11.64 -1.93
CA LEU A 103 -13.65 12.60 -1.18
C LEU A 103 -14.18 12.83 0.22
N ASP A 104 -14.28 11.75 0.99
CA ASP A 104 -14.70 11.83 2.39
C ASP A 104 -13.59 12.42 3.29
N ASN A 105 -12.36 12.55 2.76
CA ASN A 105 -11.21 13.09 3.47
C ASN A 105 -10.26 13.83 2.51
N GLU A 106 -10.04 15.12 2.75
CA GLU A 106 -9.10 15.96 1.96
C GLU A 106 -7.64 15.47 2.04
N PHE A 107 -7.32 14.57 2.97
CA PHE A 107 -6.00 13.97 3.10
C PHE A 107 -5.66 12.94 2.01
N ILE A 108 -6.62 12.49 1.19
CA ILE A 108 -6.41 11.49 0.13
C ILE A 108 -5.21 11.80 -0.80
N PRO A 109 -5.09 12.98 -1.43
CA PRO A 109 -3.95 13.29 -2.28
C PRO A 109 -2.62 13.33 -1.51
N ARG A 110 -2.63 13.74 -0.23
CA ARG A 110 -1.44 13.70 0.63
C ARG A 110 -1.01 12.27 0.90
N LEU A 111 -1.95 11.38 1.21
CA LEU A 111 -1.70 9.95 1.40
C LEU A 111 -1.07 9.33 0.14
N ILE A 112 -1.59 9.65 -1.05
CA ILE A 112 -1.03 9.14 -2.32
C ILE A 112 0.40 9.67 -2.54
N TYR A 113 0.62 10.98 -2.32
CA TYR A 113 1.95 11.57 -2.40
C TYR A 113 2.94 10.91 -1.45
N ARG A 114 2.56 10.64 -0.19
CA ARG A 114 3.47 10.06 0.80
C ARG A 114 3.87 8.62 0.47
N LYS A 115 3.01 7.84 -0.19
CA LYS A 115 3.40 6.52 -0.74
C LYS A 115 4.46 6.67 -1.85
N SER A 116 4.29 7.66 -2.73
CA SER A 116 5.29 8.00 -3.74
C SER A 116 6.61 8.46 -3.13
N LEU A 117 6.55 9.31 -2.11
CA LEU A 117 7.73 9.78 -1.38
C LEU A 117 8.49 8.61 -0.75
N LEU A 118 7.79 7.69 -0.06
CA LEU A 118 8.39 6.48 0.50
C LEU A 118 9.10 5.66 -0.59
N ASN A 119 8.48 5.48 -1.75
CA ASN A 119 9.08 4.75 -2.86
C ASN A 119 10.34 5.44 -3.41
N LYS A 120 10.30 6.76 -3.60
CA LYS A 120 11.47 7.55 -4.04
C LYS A 120 12.62 7.46 -3.04
N LEU A 121 12.33 7.60 -1.73
CA LEU A 121 13.33 7.49 -0.67
C LEU A 121 13.94 6.09 -0.61
N LYS A 122 13.12 5.04 -0.78
CA LYS A 122 13.57 3.65 -0.90
C LYS A 122 14.48 3.48 -2.12
N ASN A 123 14.05 3.91 -3.31
CA ASN A 123 14.83 3.83 -4.55
C ASN A 123 16.18 4.54 -4.44
N HIS A 124 16.21 5.71 -3.80
CA HIS A 124 17.45 6.42 -3.55
C HIS A 124 18.37 5.63 -2.62
N HIS A 125 17.86 5.14 -1.48
CA HIS A 125 18.65 4.36 -0.54
C HIS A 125 19.22 3.07 -1.14
N ILE A 126 18.42 2.31 -1.90
CA ILE A 126 18.91 1.06 -2.54
C ILE A 126 19.99 1.35 -3.57
N ALA A 127 19.89 2.46 -4.32
CA ALA A 127 20.90 2.86 -5.30
C ALA A 127 22.20 3.29 -4.62
N GLU A 128 22.13 4.12 -3.57
CA GLU A 128 23.30 4.57 -2.80
C GLU A 128 24.06 3.41 -2.14
N ASN A 129 23.34 2.35 -1.75
CA ASN A 129 23.91 1.21 -1.05
C ASN A 129 24.15 -0.01 -1.96
N ASN A 130 23.95 0.11 -3.28
CA ASN A 130 24.06 -0.98 -4.26
C ASN A 130 23.25 -2.24 -3.87
N ILE A 131 22.03 -2.05 -3.35
CA ILE A 131 21.13 -3.13 -2.96
C ILE A 131 20.25 -3.46 -4.16
N HIS A 132 20.37 -4.70 -4.67
CA HIS A 132 19.41 -5.22 -5.64
C HIS A 132 18.15 -5.69 -4.92
N ILE A 133 16.96 -5.29 -5.38
CA ILE A 133 15.67 -5.71 -4.82
C ILE A 133 14.89 -6.48 -5.90
N ASP A 134 14.51 -7.71 -5.58
CA ASP A 134 13.75 -8.59 -6.48
C ASP A 134 12.23 -8.37 -6.39
N LEU A 135 11.74 -7.99 -5.21
CA LEU A 135 10.30 -7.81 -4.94
C LEU A 135 10.07 -6.64 -3.99
N ASN A 136 9.02 -5.87 -4.24
CA ASN A 136 8.58 -4.76 -3.41
C ASN A 136 7.20 -5.10 -2.82
N VAL A 137 7.06 -4.84 -1.52
CA VAL A 137 5.85 -5.09 -0.74
C VAL A 137 5.49 -3.79 -0.03
N TYR A 138 4.41 -3.15 -0.44
CA TYR A 138 3.84 -2.01 0.28
C TYR A 138 2.72 -2.49 1.18
N CYS A 139 2.70 -2.04 2.44
CA CYS A 139 1.63 -2.35 3.38
C CYS A 139 1.44 -1.26 4.45
N ARG A 140 0.19 -0.89 4.74
CA ARG A 140 -0.18 -0.04 5.90
C ARG A 140 -0.14 -0.84 7.21
N LEU A 141 1.05 -1.32 7.56
CA LEU A 141 1.24 -2.40 8.53
C LEU A 141 0.74 -2.10 9.95
N PHE A 142 0.67 -0.82 10.33
CA PHE A 142 0.22 -0.38 11.66
C PHE A 142 -1.30 -0.29 11.77
N ASP A 143 -1.98 0.10 10.69
CA ASP A 143 -3.42 0.42 10.69
C ASP A 143 -4.31 -0.76 10.30
N MET A 144 -3.74 -1.96 10.14
CA MET A 144 -4.45 -3.11 9.58
C MET A 144 -4.32 -4.37 10.41
N ASN A 145 -5.32 -5.23 10.32
CA ASN A 145 -5.27 -6.62 10.73
C ASN A 145 -5.22 -7.49 9.48
N ILE A 146 -4.16 -8.30 9.35
CA ILE A 146 -3.96 -9.23 8.25
C ILE A 146 -4.06 -10.65 8.81
N SER A 147 -4.83 -11.51 8.15
CA SER A 147 -4.81 -12.94 8.42
C SER A 147 -4.95 -13.74 7.13
N PHE A 148 -4.57 -15.02 7.18
CA PHE A 148 -4.67 -15.91 6.03
C PHE A 148 -6.12 -16.23 5.68
N ASN A 149 -6.46 -16.08 4.39
CA ASN A 149 -7.63 -16.74 3.79
C ASN A 149 -7.20 -18.03 3.05
N LYS A 150 -5.94 -18.09 2.62
CA LYS A 150 -5.32 -19.26 1.97
C LYS A 150 -4.12 -19.78 2.75
N HIS A 151 -3.80 -21.05 2.53
CA HIS A 151 -2.63 -21.66 3.15
C HIS A 151 -1.34 -20.92 2.73
N PRO A 152 -0.40 -20.64 3.66
CA PRO A 152 0.82 -19.86 3.38
C PRO A 152 1.61 -20.32 2.15
N LEU A 153 1.81 -21.64 1.99
CA LEU A 153 2.51 -22.21 0.83
C LEU A 153 1.83 -21.91 -0.52
N MET A 154 0.49 -21.81 -0.55
CA MET A 154 -0.21 -21.43 -1.78
C MET A 154 0.05 -19.97 -2.12
N ILE A 155 0.01 -19.10 -1.11
CA ILE A 155 0.30 -17.67 -1.26
C ILE A 155 1.73 -17.46 -1.74
N GLU A 156 2.70 -18.15 -1.14
CA GLU A 156 4.10 -18.12 -1.56
C GLU A 156 4.26 -18.54 -3.03
N ASN A 157 3.61 -19.61 -3.46
CA ASN A 157 3.65 -20.08 -4.85
C ASN A 157 3.07 -19.05 -5.84
N GLU A 158 1.97 -18.39 -5.48
CA GLU A 158 1.37 -17.32 -6.30
C GLU A 158 2.28 -16.09 -6.37
N ILE A 159 2.84 -15.64 -5.23
CA ILE A 159 3.78 -14.52 -5.19
C ILE A 159 5.04 -14.84 -5.99
N ASN A 160 5.48 -16.10 -5.98
CA ASN A 160 6.63 -16.53 -6.75
C ASN A 160 6.43 -16.35 -8.28
N GLN A 161 5.19 -16.23 -8.76
CA GLN A 161 4.92 -15.95 -10.17
C GLN A 161 5.36 -14.54 -10.58
N ILE A 162 5.39 -13.55 -9.66
CA ILE A 162 5.85 -12.20 -9.98
C ILE A 162 7.30 -12.21 -10.47
N TYR A 163 8.17 -13.05 -9.87
CA TYR A 163 9.57 -13.14 -10.30
C TYR A 163 9.71 -13.61 -11.75
N ASN A 164 8.70 -14.31 -12.30
CA ASN A 164 8.69 -14.81 -13.67
C ASN A 164 7.79 -13.99 -14.60
N ASN A 165 6.90 -13.16 -14.06
CA ASN A 165 6.00 -12.29 -14.81
C ASN A 165 5.96 -10.91 -14.13
N PRO A 166 6.86 -10.00 -14.54
CA PRO A 166 7.01 -8.70 -13.89
C PRO A 166 5.82 -7.76 -14.15
N ASN A 167 4.83 -8.16 -14.95
CA ASN A 167 3.67 -7.32 -15.29
C ASN A 167 2.49 -7.48 -14.31
N ILE A 168 2.59 -8.35 -13.31
CA ILE A 168 1.53 -8.59 -12.34
C ILE A 168 1.72 -7.71 -11.10
N ILE A 169 0.65 -7.05 -10.66
CA ILE A 169 0.56 -6.37 -9.37
C ILE A 169 -0.49 -7.11 -8.54
N PHE A 170 -0.08 -7.68 -7.41
CA PHE A 170 -1.03 -8.12 -6.40
C PHE A 170 -1.42 -6.93 -5.53
N GLY A 171 -2.70 -6.80 -5.16
CA GLY A 171 -3.04 -5.76 -4.20
C GLY A 171 -4.44 -5.76 -3.61
N SER A 172 -4.60 -4.86 -2.65
CA SER A 172 -5.81 -4.54 -1.92
C SER A 172 -6.07 -3.04 -2.08
N SER A 173 -6.51 -2.65 -3.29
CA SER A 173 -6.99 -1.34 -3.79
C SER A 173 -6.23 -0.05 -3.41
N ASP A 174 -5.74 0.09 -2.18
CA ASP A 174 -4.87 1.17 -1.70
C ASP A 174 -3.95 0.77 -0.52
N THR A 175 -4.23 -0.33 0.20
CA THR A 175 -3.60 -0.60 1.50
C THR A 175 -2.43 -1.58 1.46
N PHE A 176 -2.39 -2.46 0.46
CA PHE A 176 -1.38 -3.52 0.33
C PHE A 176 -1.10 -3.74 -1.16
N PHE A 177 0.16 -3.65 -1.58
CA PHE A 177 0.60 -4.03 -2.92
C PHE A 177 1.85 -4.92 -2.89
N ILE A 178 1.97 -5.84 -3.85
CA ILE A 178 3.16 -6.65 -4.09
C ILE A 178 3.46 -6.62 -5.58
N GLY A 179 4.70 -6.32 -5.94
CA GLY A 179 5.13 -6.22 -7.34
C GLY A 179 6.65 -6.12 -7.48
N THR A 180 7.11 -6.08 -8.72
CA THR A 180 8.50 -5.73 -9.06
C THR A 180 8.77 -4.25 -8.80
N ASN A 181 10.03 -3.83 -8.89
CA ASN A 181 10.36 -2.40 -8.77
C ASN A 181 9.64 -1.55 -9.83
N GLU A 182 9.63 -2.00 -11.08
CA GLU A 182 8.97 -1.29 -12.19
C GLU A 182 7.47 -1.10 -11.96
N THR A 183 6.77 -2.15 -11.52
CA THR A 183 5.33 -2.07 -11.25
C THR A 183 4.96 -1.17 -10.08
N ILE A 184 5.75 -1.20 -9.00
CA ILE A 184 5.54 -0.37 -7.81
C ILE A 184 5.92 1.09 -8.09
N ASP A 185 6.98 1.32 -8.89
CA ASP A 185 7.34 2.65 -9.39
C ASP A 185 6.18 3.25 -10.18
N TYR A 186 5.67 2.53 -11.19
CA TYR A 186 4.50 2.95 -11.95
C TYR A 186 3.31 3.24 -11.04
N LEU A 187 2.95 2.31 -10.15
CA LEU A 187 1.79 2.48 -9.26
C LEU A 187 1.85 3.79 -8.46
N PHE A 188 3.04 4.12 -7.94
CA PHE A 188 3.24 5.30 -7.12
C PHE A 188 3.64 6.57 -7.89
N GLU A 189 3.75 6.50 -9.23
CA GLU A 189 3.81 7.68 -10.10
C GLU A 189 2.46 8.43 -10.16
N LEU A 190 1.38 7.85 -9.65
CA LEU A 190 0.06 8.48 -9.57
C LEU A 190 0.11 9.89 -8.93
N SER A 191 0.98 10.12 -7.94
CA SER A 191 1.14 11.46 -7.35
C SER A 191 1.74 12.49 -8.32
N GLU A 192 2.62 12.07 -9.22
CA GLU A 192 3.18 12.95 -10.26
C GLU A 192 2.13 13.29 -11.32
N LEU A 193 1.22 12.36 -11.64
CA LEU A 193 0.06 12.68 -12.48
C LEU A 193 -0.78 13.79 -11.83
N TYR A 194 -1.04 13.69 -10.53
CA TYR A 194 -1.78 14.71 -9.79
C TYR A 194 -1.06 16.05 -9.77
N LYS A 195 0.27 16.07 -9.55
CA LYS A 195 1.11 17.28 -9.63
C LYS A 195 0.95 17.99 -10.99
N ASN A 196 0.78 17.21 -12.06
CA ASN A 196 0.55 17.69 -13.42
C ASN A 196 -0.92 17.97 -13.75
N GLY A 197 -1.83 17.91 -12.78
CA GLY A 197 -3.26 18.16 -12.96
C GLY A 197 -4.01 17.04 -13.69
N LYS A 198 -3.42 15.84 -13.78
CA LYS A 198 -4.05 14.68 -14.40
C LYS A 198 -4.63 13.80 -13.29
N ILE A 199 -5.95 13.70 -13.23
CA ILE A 199 -6.68 12.81 -12.33
C ILE A 199 -7.68 11.98 -13.16
N TYR A 200 -8.00 10.77 -12.71
CA TYR A 200 -9.05 9.99 -13.37
C TYR A 200 -10.42 10.57 -12.98
N HIS A 201 -11.29 10.79 -13.96
CA HIS A 201 -12.62 11.36 -13.77
C HIS A 201 -13.71 10.33 -14.08
N ASP A 202 -14.96 10.77 -14.07
CA ASP A 202 -16.14 9.90 -14.20
C ASP A 202 -16.21 9.16 -15.53
N ASP A 203 -15.47 9.59 -16.55
CA ASP A 203 -15.36 8.93 -17.85
C ASP A 203 -14.82 7.50 -17.73
N ILE A 204 -14.07 7.18 -16.67
CA ILE A 204 -13.66 5.80 -16.40
C ILE A 204 -14.86 4.86 -16.22
N TRP A 205 -16.01 5.35 -15.73
CA TRP A 205 -17.21 4.54 -15.52
C TRP A 205 -18.01 4.31 -16.80
N ASP A 206 -17.74 5.08 -17.85
CA ASP A 206 -18.35 4.91 -19.16
C ASP A 206 -17.60 3.85 -19.98
N ASP A 207 -16.37 3.51 -19.60
CA ASP A 207 -15.68 2.29 -20.07
C ASP A 207 -16.29 1.06 -19.37
N MET A 208 -17.13 0.32 -20.11
CA MET A 208 -17.76 -0.90 -19.61
C MET A 208 -16.75 -1.97 -19.17
N ASN A 209 -15.56 -2.03 -19.77
CA ASN A 209 -14.53 -2.98 -19.36
C ASN A 209 -13.99 -2.61 -17.98
N PHE A 210 -13.73 -1.32 -17.74
CA PHE A 210 -13.31 -0.83 -16.42
C PHE A 210 -14.42 -1.06 -15.39
N PHE A 211 -15.67 -0.73 -15.71
CA PHE A 211 -16.80 -0.92 -14.80
C PHE A 211 -16.94 -2.38 -14.37
N ILE A 212 -16.94 -3.33 -15.33
CA ILE A 212 -17.05 -4.76 -15.02
C ILE A 212 -15.84 -5.24 -14.21
N PHE A 213 -14.64 -4.82 -14.59
CA PHE A 213 -13.41 -5.12 -13.86
C PHE A 213 -13.53 -4.67 -12.40
N TYR A 214 -13.87 -3.39 -12.16
CA TYR A 214 -13.91 -2.81 -10.82
C TYR A 214 -15.08 -3.36 -9.98
N PHE A 215 -16.24 -3.60 -10.60
CA PHE A 215 -17.41 -4.16 -9.92
C PHE A 215 -17.15 -5.54 -9.30
N ASN A 216 -16.29 -6.36 -9.94
CA ASN A 216 -15.90 -7.65 -9.40
C ASN A 216 -14.97 -7.56 -8.17
N TYR A 217 -14.37 -6.39 -7.91
CA TYR A 217 -13.51 -6.14 -6.74
C TYR A 217 -14.20 -5.37 -5.62
N ASP A 218 -14.98 -4.36 -5.97
CA ASP A 218 -15.75 -3.56 -5.02
C ASP A 218 -17.03 -3.04 -5.69
N SER A 219 -18.08 -3.86 -5.62
CA SER A 219 -19.38 -3.52 -6.22
C SER A 219 -20.00 -2.28 -5.58
N CYS A 220 -19.71 -2.00 -4.31
CA CYS A 220 -20.25 -0.85 -3.59
C CYS A 220 -19.69 0.45 -4.19
N LEU A 221 -18.36 0.57 -4.24
CA LEU A 221 -17.70 1.73 -4.82
C LEU A 221 -17.99 1.88 -6.33
N ALA A 222 -18.13 0.77 -7.06
CA ALA A 222 -18.52 0.77 -8.47
C ALA A 222 -19.91 1.37 -8.70
N LEU A 223 -20.93 0.92 -7.95
CA LEU A 223 -22.31 1.39 -8.08
C LEU A 223 -22.45 2.84 -7.63
N MET A 224 -21.74 3.22 -6.55
CA MET A 224 -21.75 4.57 -6.02
C MET A 224 -20.93 5.56 -6.89
N ARG A 225 -20.06 5.04 -7.77
CA ARG A 225 -19.15 5.83 -8.61
C ARG A 225 -18.33 6.82 -7.77
N HIS A 226 -17.69 6.32 -6.71
CA HIS A 226 -16.82 7.11 -5.82
C HIS A 226 -15.46 7.39 -6.49
N THR A 227 -15.50 8.10 -7.62
CA THR A 227 -14.37 8.31 -8.55
C THR A 227 -13.06 8.68 -7.86
N TYR A 228 -13.11 9.57 -6.88
CA TYR A 228 -11.91 10.19 -6.32
C TYR A 228 -11.36 9.51 -5.06
N CYS A 229 -11.90 8.36 -4.65
CA CYS A 229 -11.29 7.60 -3.55
C CYS A 229 -9.95 6.96 -4.00
N PRO A 230 -9.00 6.74 -3.08
CA PRO A 230 -7.71 6.14 -3.40
C PRO A 230 -7.84 4.81 -4.15
N GLU A 231 -8.79 3.97 -3.74
CA GLU A 231 -9.05 2.66 -4.29
C GLU A 231 -9.39 2.72 -5.78
N VAL A 232 -10.29 3.63 -6.18
CA VAL A 232 -10.66 3.79 -7.60
C VAL A 232 -9.50 4.38 -8.38
N GLN A 233 -8.81 5.39 -7.85
CA GLN A 233 -7.72 6.05 -8.57
C GLN A 233 -6.53 5.12 -8.84
N TYR A 234 -6.11 4.31 -7.86
CA TYR A 234 -5.06 3.30 -8.08
C TYR A 234 -5.52 2.21 -9.06
N MET A 235 -6.76 1.75 -8.95
CA MET A 235 -7.27 0.70 -9.84
C MET A 235 -7.43 1.18 -11.28
N ALA A 236 -7.91 2.41 -11.48
CA ALA A 236 -7.92 3.04 -12.80
C ALA A 236 -6.51 3.20 -13.35
N HIS A 237 -5.56 3.61 -12.50
CA HIS A 237 -4.17 3.78 -12.89
C HIS A 237 -3.54 2.49 -13.41
N ILE A 238 -3.80 1.36 -12.74
CA ILE A 238 -3.32 0.05 -13.18
C ILE A 238 -4.10 -0.42 -14.40
N PHE A 239 -5.43 -0.27 -14.43
CA PHE A 239 -6.28 -0.78 -15.51
C PHE A 239 -5.94 -0.17 -16.87
N TYR A 240 -5.69 1.14 -16.92
CA TYR A 240 -5.31 1.84 -18.16
C TYR A 240 -3.81 1.71 -18.50
N SER A 241 -3.12 0.74 -17.91
CA SER A 241 -1.70 0.45 -18.12
C SER A 241 -1.51 -0.91 -18.79
N ASN A 242 -0.26 -1.30 -19.02
CA ASN A 242 0.09 -2.66 -19.48
C ASN A 242 0.19 -3.67 -18.32
N TYR A 243 0.01 -3.23 -17.07
CA TYR A 243 0.08 -4.07 -15.89
C TYR A 243 -1.26 -4.72 -15.56
N ARG A 244 -1.19 -5.95 -15.03
CA ARG A 244 -2.36 -6.72 -14.62
C ARG A 244 -2.51 -6.69 -13.12
N PHE A 245 -3.64 -6.20 -12.64
CA PHE A 245 -4.00 -6.29 -11.24
C PHE A 245 -4.53 -7.68 -10.87
N GLN A 246 -4.12 -8.18 -9.70
CA GLN A 246 -4.71 -9.36 -9.07
C GLN A 246 -5.06 -9.04 -7.62
N HIS A 247 -6.35 -9.17 -7.30
CA HIS A 247 -6.83 -8.89 -5.96
C HIS A 247 -6.38 -9.96 -4.98
N ILE A 248 -6.01 -9.54 -3.78
CA ILE A 248 -5.55 -10.44 -2.71
C ILE A 248 -6.40 -10.37 -1.44
N ARG A 249 -7.33 -9.41 -1.36
CA ARG A 249 -8.15 -9.16 -0.18
C ARG A 249 -9.50 -9.85 -0.32
N PHE A 250 -9.95 -10.53 0.73
CA PHE A 250 -11.35 -10.96 0.85
C PHE A 250 -12.31 -9.77 0.80
N ASP A 251 -13.27 -9.79 -0.12
CA ASP A 251 -14.31 -8.76 -0.20
C ASP A 251 -15.40 -8.99 0.86
N TYR A 252 -15.39 -8.14 1.88
CA TYR A 252 -16.40 -8.15 2.96
C TYR A 252 -17.74 -7.56 2.55
N ASN A 253 -17.80 -6.77 1.47
CA ASN A 253 -19.03 -6.20 0.94
C ASN A 253 -19.79 -7.22 0.09
N ASN A 254 -19.09 -8.23 -0.44
CA ASN A 254 -19.70 -9.35 -1.16
C ASN A 254 -19.13 -10.70 -0.67
N PRO A 255 -19.46 -11.15 0.56
CA PRO A 255 -18.87 -12.34 1.16
C PRO A 255 -19.17 -13.63 0.40
N ASN A 256 -20.26 -13.68 -0.36
CA ASN A 256 -20.69 -14.83 -1.16
C ASN A 256 -20.05 -14.88 -2.56
N SER A 257 -19.19 -13.92 -2.90
CA SER A 257 -18.49 -13.89 -4.18
C SER A 257 -17.61 -15.13 -4.37
N GLU A 258 -17.72 -15.81 -5.52
CA GLU A 258 -16.82 -16.92 -5.87
C GLU A 258 -15.35 -16.48 -5.93
N TYR A 259 -15.10 -15.19 -6.22
CA TYR A 259 -13.75 -14.62 -6.23
C TYR A 259 -13.08 -14.67 -4.85
N ASN A 260 -13.85 -14.66 -3.75
CA ASN A 260 -13.29 -14.77 -2.39
C ASN A 260 -12.58 -16.10 -2.15
N LEU A 261 -12.96 -17.15 -2.89
CA LEU A 261 -12.26 -18.44 -2.84
C LEU A 261 -10.84 -18.35 -3.41
N HIS A 262 -10.45 -17.27 -4.07
CA HIS A 262 -9.12 -17.09 -4.65
C HIS A 262 -8.27 -16.05 -3.91
N MET A 263 -8.84 -15.33 -2.93
CA MET A 263 -8.15 -14.27 -2.21
C MET A 263 -7.13 -14.83 -1.22
N PHE A 264 -5.99 -14.16 -1.06
CA PHE A 264 -4.90 -14.64 -0.18
C PHE A 264 -5.17 -14.32 1.28
N PHE A 265 -5.68 -13.13 1.54
CA PHE A 265 -5.73 -12.55 2.87
C PHE A 265 -7.11 -11.99 3.23
N HIS A 266 -7.41 -12.06 4.50
CA HIS A 266 -8.35 -11.18 5.17
C HIS A 266 -7.57 -9.92 5.58
N ILE A 267 -7.85 -8.78 4.94
CA ILE A 267 -7.21 -7.49 5.25
C ILE A 267 -8.31 -6.54 5.71
N LYS A 268 -8.24 -6.09 6.96
CA LYS A 268 -9.17 -5.11 7.54
C LYS A 268 -8.41 -3.94 8.12
N LEU A 269 -8.97 -2.75 8.04
CA LEU A 269 -8.52 -1.64 8.87
C LEU A 269 -8.79 -1.99 10.34
N ASP A 270 -7.81 -1.70 11.19
CA ASP A 270 -7.98 -1.88 12.63
C ASP A 270 -9.05 -0.90 13.15
N PRO A 271 -10.12 -1.38 13.80
CA PRO A 271 -11.11 -0.50 14.42
C PRO A 271 -10.49 0.44 15.47
N ASP A 272 -9.42 0.02 16.14
CA ASP A 272 -8.79 0.78 17.23
C ASP A 272 -7.76 1.80 16.74
N ARG A 273 -7.58 1.95 15.42
CA ARG A 273 -6.59 2.85 14.80
C ARG A 273 -6.76 4.33 15.16
N PHE A 274 -7.94 4.74 15.63
CA PHE A 274 -8.19 6.12 16.07
C PHE A 274 -7.94 6.34 17.57
N GLY A 275 -7.52 5.29 18.28
CA GLY A 275 -7.28 5.28 19.72
C GLY A 275 -8.58 5.48 20.54
N PRO A 276 -8.49 5.38 21.88
CA PRO A 276 -9.62 5.65 22.77
C PRO A 276 -10.02 7.14 22.86
N PHE A 277 -9.36 8.04 22.12
CA PHE A 277 -9.48 9.49 22.26
C PHE A 277 -10.28 10.18 21.14
N ASN A 278 -11.06 9.46 20.33
CA ASN A 278 -11.92 10.07 19.32
C ASN A 278 -13.34 9.47 19.31
N VAL A 279 -14.18 10.00 20.20
CA VAL A 279 -15.63 10.23 20.00
C VAL A 279 -15.93 11.64 20.50
#